data_AF-A0A961MNZ3-F1
#
_entry.id   AF-A0A961MNZ3-F1
#
_cell.length_a   1.000
_cell.length_b   1.000
_cell.length_c   1.000
_cell.angle_alpha   90.00
_cell.angle_beta   90.00
_cell.angle_gamma   90.00
#
_symmetry.space_group_name_H-M   'P 1'
#
loop_
_entity.id
_entity.type
_entity.pdbx_description
1 polymer ?
#
loop_
_entity_poly.entity_id
_entity_poly.type
_entity_poly.pdbx_seq_one_letter_code
_entity_poly.pdbx_strand_id
1 'polypeptide(L)' 'IDGANPFQRFWSITLPFLAPVIAITVLLRTVWVANFTDLIIVMTGGGPADRTQTVASYIFTQAFKRLDFGYASAISL' A
#
# COMPACT_ATOMS: atom_id res chain seq x y z
N ILE A 1 -14.17 -40.47 -3.81
CA ILE A 1 -13.58 -41.20 -4.94
C ILE A 1 -12.37 -40.48 -5.56
N ASP A 2 -12.08 -39.20 -5.26
CA ASP A 2 -10.87 -38.55 -5.83
C ASP A 2 -9.61 -38.51 -4.94
N GLY A 3 -9.63 -39.07 -3.71
CA GLY A 3 -8.43 -39.28 -2.90
C GLY A 3 -7.58 -38.03 -2.54
N ALA A 4 -8.04 -36.81 -2.86
CA ALA A 4 -7.23 -35.61 -2.77
C ALA A 4 -7.00 -35.19 -1.31
N ASN A 5 -5.72 -35.07 -0.93
CA ASN A 5 -5.28 -34.55 0.36
C ASN A 5 -5.76 -33.08 0.54
N PRO A 6 -6.04 -32.56 1.75
CA PRO A 6 -6.54 -31.19 1.94
C PRO A 6 -5.66 -30.11 1.28
N PHE A 7 -4.34 -30.33 1.22
CA PHE A 7 -3.41 -29.46 0.52
C PHE A 7 -3.61 -29.43 -1.01
N GLN A 8 -3.87 -30.60 -1.62
CA GLN A 8 -4.17 -30.68 -3.06
C GLN A 8 -5.52 -30.03 -3.36
N ARG A 9 -6.51 -30.20 -2.47
CA ARG A 9 -7.82 -29.56 -2.60
C ARG A 9 -7.73 -28.04 -2.51
N PHE A 10 -6.89 -27.52 -1.63
CA PHE A 10 -6.66 -26.08 -1.50
C PHE A 10 -6.06 -25.49 -2.77
N TRP A 11 -4.97 -26.06 -3.30
CA TRP A 11 -4.28 -25.52 -4.47
C TRP A 11 -5.02 -25.73 -5.79
N SER A 12 -5.70 -26.87 -5.97
CA SER A 12 -6.34 -27.22 -7.24
C SER A 12 -7.79 -26.77 -7.34
N ILE A 13 -8.45 -26.47 -6.20
CA ILE A 13 -9.87 -26.08 -6.19
C ILE A 13 -10.04 -24.73 -5.52
N THR A 14 -9.68 -24.61 -4.23
CA THR A 14 -9.99 -23.41 -3.43
C THR A 14 -9.26 -22.16 -3.92
N LEU A 15 -7.97 -22.26 -4.21
CA LEU A 15 -7.13 -21.16 -4.70
C LEU A 15 -7.56 -20.65 -6.08
N PRO A 16 -7.71 -21.48 -7.14
CA PRO A 16 -8.16 -21.02 -8.45
C PRO A 16 -9.61 -20.51 -8.43
N PHE A 17 -10.47 -21.07 -7.57
CA PHE A 17 -11.85 -20.57 -7.42
C PHE A 17 -11.90 -19.19 -6.77
N LEU A 18 -11.01 -18.90 -5.82
CA LEU A 18 -10.90 -17.58 -5.17
C LEU A 18 -9.99 -16.61 -5.94
N ALA A 19 -9.20 -17.07 -6.91
CA ALA A 19 -8.26 -16.25 -7.68
C ALA A 19 -8.85 -14.95 -8.25
N PRO A 20 -10.06 -14.90 -8.86
CA PRO A 20 -10.62 -13.63 -9.34
C PRO A 20 -10.95 -12.65 -8.21
N VAL A 21 -11.41 -13.13 -7.07
CA VAL A 21 -11.69 -12.28 -5.89
C VAL A 21 -10.38 -11.81 -5.26
N ILE A 22 -9.37 -12.67 -5.18
CA ILE A 22 -8.02 -12.32 -4.71
C ILE A 22 -7.42 -11.26 -5.62
N ALA A 23 -7.52 -11.38 -6.93
CA ALA A 23 -6.98 -10.40 -7.87
C ALA A 23 -7.61 -9.01 -7.68
N ILE A 24 -8.93 -8.93 -7.59
CA ILE A 24 -9.65 -7.66 -7.38
C ILE A 24 -9.31 -7.06 -6.02
N THR A 25 -9.35 -7.87 -4.96
CA THR A 25 -9.05 -7.39 -3.60
C THR A 25 -7.60 -6.97 -3.45
N VAL A 26 -6.64 -7.68 -4.05
CA VAL A 26 -5.23 -7.28 -4.05
C VAL A 26 -5.02 -6.00 -4.82
N LEU A 27 -5.63 -5.83 -6.00
CA LEU A 27 -5.52 -4.60 -6.77
C LEU A 27 -6.09 -3.40 -5.99
N LEU A 28 -7.30 -3.54 -5.46
CA LEU A 28 -7.90 -2.51 -4.60
C LEU A 28 -7.01 -2.24 -3.38
N ARG A 29 -6.56 -3.29 -2.68
CA ARG A 29 -5.70 -3.16 -1.50
C ARG A 29 -4.39 -2.46 -1.84
N THR A 30 -3.81 -2.71 -3.01
CA THR A 30 -2.57 -2.06 -3.46
C THR A 30 -2.79 -0.58 -3.69
N VAL A 31 -3.91 -0.18 -4.32
CA VAL A 31 -4.28 1.24 -4.47
C VAL A 31 -4.44 1.91 -3.11
N TRP A 32 -5.12 1.25 -2.16
CA TRP A 32 -5.27 1.78 -0.81
C TRP A 32 -3.91 1.91 -0.10
N VAL A 33 -3.09 0.87 -0.10
CA VAL A 33 -1.75 0.85 0.54
C VAL A 33 -0.81 1.88 -0.07
N ALA A 34 -0.85 2.12 -1.37
CA ALA A 34 -0.07 3.17 -2.01
C ALA A 34 -0.45 4.59 -1.53
N ASN A 35 -1.72 4.78 -1.11
CA ASN A 35 -2.23 6.03 -0.56
C ASN A 35 -2.17 6.09 0.98
N PHE A 36 -1.65 5.07 1.66
CA PHE A 36 -1.51 5.01 3.13
C PHE A 36 -0.37 5.90 3.65
N THR A 37 -0.46 7.18 3.35
CA THR A 37 0.43 8.25 3.84
C THR A 37 0.37 8.36 5.36
N ASP A 38 -0.80 8.09 5.94
CA ASP A 38 -1.06 8.18 7.38
C ASP A 38 -0.24 7.14 8.17
N LEU A 39 -0.09 5.91 7.66
CA LEU A 39 0.64 4.84 8.34
C LEU A 39 2.14 5.14 8.42
N ILE A 40 2.72 5.74 7.37
CA ILE A 40 4.13 6.14 7.35
C ILE A 40 4.38 7.27 8.34
N ILE A 41 3.52 8.31 8.33
CA ILE A 41 3.64 9.45 9.22
C ILE A 41 3.47 9.02 10.69
N VAL A 42 2.52 8.12 10.99
CA VAL A 42 2.24 7.66 12.36
C VAL A 42 3.27 6.65 12.87
N MET A 43 3.68 5.66 12.05
CA MET A 43 4.59 4.61 12.53
C MET A 43 6.06 5.01 12.49
N THR A 44 6.48 5.86 11.55
CA THR A 44 7.91 6.19 11.36
C THR A 44 8.21 7.67 11.20
N GLY A 45 7.19 8.51 10.95
CA GLY A 45 7.36 9.92 10.65
C GLY A 45 8.23 10.21 9.40
N GLY A 46 8.50 9.20 8.57
CA GLY A 46 9.43 9.26 7.44
C GLY A 46 10.83 8.67 7.69
N GLY A 47 11.12 8.03 8.83
CA GLY A 47 12.46 7.53 9.15
C GLY A 47 12.82 6.13 8.61
N PRO A 48 14.12 5.74 8.58
CA PRO A 48 15.30 6.55 8.87
C PRO A 48 15.82 7.26 7.60
N ALA A 49 16.16 8.55 7.73
CA ALA A 49 16.65 9.41 6.64
C ALA A 49 15.70 9.53 5.43
N ASP A 50 14.41 9.76 5.67
CA ASP A 50 13.39 10.00 4.64
C ASP A 50 13.13 8.82 3.68
N ARG A 51 13.72 7.65 3.95
CA ARG A 51 13.68 6.45 3.09
C ARG A 51 12.29 5.82 2.97
N THR A 52 11.40 6.08 3.93
CA THR A 52 10.04 5.54 3.96
C THR A 52 9.00 6.56 3.51
N GLN A 53 9.40 7.79 3.17
CA GLN A 53 8.45 8.82 2.74
C GLN A 53 7.86 8.50 1.35
N THR A 54 6.53 8.44 1.28
CA THR A 54 5.79 8.50 0.01
C THR A 54 5.65 9.97 -0.44
N VAL A 55 5.37 10.19 -1.73
CA VAL A 55 5.19 11.53 -2.34
C VAL A 55 4.24 12.40 -1.51
N ALA A 56 3.11 11.84 -1.08
CA ALA A 56 2.14 12.55 -0.25
C ALA A 56 2.69 12.93 1.15
N SER A 57 3.50 12.09 1.78
CA SER A 57 4.10 12.38 3.10
C SER A 57 5.19 13.44 3.03
N TYR A 58 5.90 13.48 1.89
CA TYR A 58 6.94 14.49 1.61
C TYR A 58 6.31 15.87 1.38
N ILE A 59 5.25 15.94 0.58
CA ILE A 59 4.46 17.16 0.37
C ILE A 59 3.91 17.67 1.72
N PHE A 60 3.36 16.78 2.54
CA PHE A 60 2.85 17.13 3.86
C PHE A 60 3.97 17.68 4.78
N THR A 61 5.14 17.05 4.78
CA THR A 61 6.31 17.52 5.53
C THR A 61 6.77 18.89 5.06
N GLN A 62 6.87 19.13 3.75
CA GLN A 62 7.31 20.42 3.23
C GLN A 62 6.29 21.54 3.54
N ALA A 63 4.99 21.26 3.36
CA ALA A 63 3.93 22.23 3.63
C ALA A 63 3.78 22.54 5.13
N PHE A 64 3.75 21.52 5.99
CA PHE A 64 3.36 21.71 7.40
C PHE A 64 4.52 21.69 8.40
N LYS A 65 5.65 21.04 8.11
CA LYS A 65 6.85 21.08 8.98
C LYS A 65 7.85 22.15 8.54
N ARG A 66 8.01 22.38 7.23
CA ARG A 66 8.95 23.38 6.69
C ARG A 66 8.28 24.71 6.28
N LEU A 67 6.94 24.77 6.33
CA LEU A 67 6.13 25.95 6.00
C LEU A 67 6.37 26.48 4.58
N ASP A 68 6.86 25.64 3.68
CA ASP A 68 7.16 25.97 2.30
C ASP A 68 6.07 25.40 1.38
N PHE A 69 4.94 26.10 1.38
CA PHE A 69 3.77 25.73 0.60
C PHE A 69 4.01 25.83 -0.91
N GLY A 70 4.87 26.76 -1.35
CA GLY A 70 5.16 26.96 -2.78
C GLY A 70 5.88 25.76 -3.40
N TYR A 71 6.92 25.26 -2.71
CA TYR A 71 7.62 24.06 -3.16
C TYR A 71 6.73 22.81 -3.04
N ALA A 72 5.92 22.71 -1.97
CA ALA A 72 4.96 21.62 -1.81
C ALA A 72 3.92 21.56 -2.95
N SER A 73 3.39 22.70 -3.39
CA SER A 73 2.47 22.79 -4.52
C SER A 73 3.13 22.41 -5.85
N ALA A 74 4.40 22.77 -6.06
CA ALA A 74 5.13 22.43 -7.29
C ALA A 74 5.42 20.93 -7.43
N ILE A 75 5.54 20.20 -6.32
CA ILE A 75 5.77 18.74 -6.32
C ILE A 75 4.44 17.96 -6.39
N SER A 76 3.34 18.58 -5.96
CA SER A 76 2.01 17.96 -5.96
C SER A 76 1.30 18.00 -7.32
N LEU A 77 1.79 18.81 -8.26
CA LEU A 77 1.19 19.10 -9.56
C LEU A 77 1.80 18.21 -10.64
#